data_AF-A0A168JUC9-F1
#
_entry.id   AF-A0A168JUC9-F1
#
_cell.length_a   1.000
_cell.length_b   1.000
_cell.length_c   1.000
_cell.angle_alpha   90.00
_cell.angle_beta   90.00
_cell.angle_gamma   90.00
#
_symmetry.space_group_name_H-M   'P 1'
#
loop_
_entity.id
_entity.type
_entity.pdbx_description
1 polymer ?
#
loop_
_entity_poly.entity_id
_entity_poly.type
_entity_poly.pdbx_seq_one_letter_code
_entity_poly.pdbx_strand_id
1 'polypeptide(L)'
;MATNRTPDIDTVEKLLRRARRHGARGPELAQHLPALVDLLVPPNGASPRDRAAHAEQIIRKAIDTALDDPAKTAIKVLFGLAAGTRRTRVDYRRERAAGYLDITPGTFRRPHQEGAMILDIAFEIATTV
;
A
#
# COMPACT_ATOMS: atom_id res chain seq x y z
N MET A 1 5.43 14.76 -24.33
CA MET A 1 5.47 15.70 -23.19
C MET A 1 4.72 15.06 -22.03
N ALA A 2 5.40 14.36 -21.13
CA ALA A 2 4.76 13.83 -19.92
C ALA A 2 4.69 14.98 -18.92
N THR A 3 3.49 15.49 -18.66
CA THR A 3 3.25 16.41 -17.55
C THR A 3 3.60 15.68 -16.27
N ASN A 4 4.66 16.14 -15.59
CA ASN A 4 5.05 15.73 -14.25
C ASN A 4 3.96 16.19 -13.27
N ARG A 5 2.80 15.54 -13.31
CA ARG A 5 1.70 15.78 -12.38
C ARG A 5 1.91 14.84 -11.22
N THR A 6 2.33 15.42 -10.12
CA THR A 6 2.20 14.85 -8.79
C THR A 6 0.87 14.09 -8.68
N PRO A 7 0.89 12.81 -8.30
CA PRO A 7 -0.33 12.02 -8.27
C PRO A 7 -1.27 12.60 -7.20
N ASP A 8 -2.54 12.77 -7.58
CA ASP A 8 -3.59 13.26 -6.70
C ASP A 8 -3.74 12.34 -5.47
N ILE A 9 -3.70 12.93 -4.27
CA ILE A 9 -3.66 12.19 -2.98
C ILE A 9 -4.92 11.33 -2.83
N ASP A 10 -6.10 11.86 -3.16
CA ASP A 10 -7.36 11.13 -3.08
C ASP A 10 -7.35 9.90 -3.99
N THR A 11 -6.78 10.05 -5.18
CA THR A 11 -6.60 8.95 -6.14
C THR A 11 -5.64 7.89 -5.60
N VAL A 12 -4.49 8.29 -5.05
CA VAL A 12 -3.52 7.37 -4.43
C VAL A 12 -4.16 6.61 -3.27
N GLU A 13 -4.80 7.32 -2.34
CA GLU A 13 -5.45 6.74 -1.17
C GLU A 13 -6.53 5.72 -1.57
N LYS A 14 -7.39 6.09 -2.53
CA LYS A 14 -8.43 5.20 -3.06
C LYS A 14 -7.85 3.91 -3.64
N LEU A 15 -6.74 4.00 -4.37
CA LEU A 15 -6.08 2.83 -4.95
C LEU A 15 -5.38 1.98 -3.88
N LEU A 16 -4.73 2.59 -2.88
CA LEU A 16 -4.16 1.88 -1.73
C LEU A 16 -5.24 1.13 -0.92
N ARG A 17 -6.40 1.77 -0.68
CA ARG A 17 -7.55 1.13 -0.01
C ARG A 17 -8.05 -0.11 -0.77
N ARG A 18 -7.90 -0.14 -2.10
CA ARG A 18 -8.19 -1.34 -2.91
C ARG A 18 -7.06 -2.37 -2.82
N ALA A 19 -5.79 -1.94 -2.84
CA ALA A 19 -4.60 -2.79 -2.75
C ALA A 19 -4.60 -3.66 -1.49
N ARG A 20 -5.08 -3.14 -0.37
CA ARG A 20 -5.33 -3.92 0.85
C ARG A 20 -6.03 -5.27 0.60
N ARG A 21 -7.04 -5.33 -0.28
CA ARG A 21 -7.84 -6.57 -0.49
C ARG A 21 -6.99 -7.71 -1.05
N HIS A 22 -6.15 -7.42 -2.04
CA HIS A 22 -5.36 -8.42 -2.76
C HIS A 22 -3.90 -8.49 -2.31
N GLY A 23 -3.42 -7.45 -1.64
CA GLY A 23 -2.02 -7.23 -1.29
C GLY A 23 -1.36 -6.22 -2.22
N ALA A 24 -0.23 -5.66 -1.79
CA ALA A 24 0.56 -4.66 -2.52
C ALA A 24 1.91 -5.21 -3.02
N ARG A 25 2.06 -6.53 -3.14
CA ARG A 25 3.22 -7.14 -3.80
C ARG A 25 3.10 -7.01 -5.32
N GLY A 26 4.24 -6.94 -6.02
CA GLY A 26 4.32 -6.69 -7.46
C GLY A 26 3.38 -7.57 -8.30
N PRO A 27 3.39 -8.91 -8.17
CA PRO A 27 2.48 -9.76 -8.92
C PRO A 27 0.99 -9.47 -8.65
N GLU A 28 0.64 -9.27 -7.39
CA GLU A 28 -0.72 -8.97 -6.95
C GLU A 28 -1.18 -7.57 -7.44
N LEU A 29 -0.28 -6.57 -7.45
CA LEU A 29 -0.51 -5.25 -8.03
C LEU A 29 -0.73 -5.33 -9.55
N ALA A 30 0.15 -6.04 -10.27
CA ALA A 30 0.04 -6.21 -11.72
C ALA A 30 -1.28 -6.89 -12.12
N GLN A 31 -1.71 -7.89 -11.35
CA GLN A 31 -2.91 -8.66 -11.65
C GLN A 31 -4.20 -7.93 -11.28
N HIS A 32 -4.24 -7.26 -10.13
CA HIS A 32 -5.50 -6.74 -9.56
C HIS A 32 -5.63 -5.22 -9.61
N LEU A 33 -4.51 -4.49 -9.64
CA LEU A 33 -4.45 -3.03 -9.56
C LEU A 33 -3.43 -2.42 -10.53
N PRO A 34 -3.53 -2.70 -11.85
CA PRO A 34 -2.63 -2.12 -12.84
C PRO A 34 -2.69 -0.58 -12.83
N ALA A 35 -3.85 0.01 -12.53
CA ALA A 35 -4.00 1.46 -12.39
C ALA A 35 -3.11 2.07 -11.30
N LEU A 36 -2.82 1.34 -10.21
CA LEU A 36 -1.88 1.81 -9.19
C LEU A 36 -0.43 1.72 -9.70
N VAL A 37 -0.11 0.67 -10.47
CA VAL A 37 1.21 0.56 -11.11
C VAL A 37 1.41 1.67 -12.14
N ASP A 38 0.41 1.95 -12.98
CA ASP A 38 0.46 3.03 -13.98
C ASP A 38 0.58 4.41 -13.33
N LEU A 39 -0.07 4.62 -12.18
CA LEU A 39 0.02 5.86 -11.43
C LEU A 39 1.42 6.07 -10.83
N LEU A 40 1.97 5.04 -10.17
CA LEU A 40 3.26 5.14 -9.47
C LEU A 40 4.47 5.06 -10.40
N VAL A 41 4.34 4.29 -11.48
CA VAL A 41 5.42 4.03 -12.43
C VAL A 41 4.83 4.09 -13.83
N PRO A 42 4.71 5.28 -14.45
CA PRO A 42 4.13 5.44 -15.78
C PRO A 42 4.82 4.55 -16.83
N PRO A 43 4.15 4.23 -17.95
CA PRO A 43 4.75 3.47 -19.03
C PRO A 43 6.04 4.14 -19.54
N ASN A 44 7.17 3.45 -19.35
CA ASN A 44 8.51 3.96 -19.62
C ASN A 44 9.35 2.98 -20.46
N GLY A 45 8.70 2.03 -21.15
CA GLY A 45 9.36 0.99 -21.94
C GLY A 45 9.88 -0.20 -21.13
N ALA A 46 9.87 -0.14 -19.79
CA ALA A 46 10.19 -1.29 -18.95
C ALA A 46 9.08 -2.36 -19.00
N SER A 47 9.43 -3.61 -18.65
CA SER A 47 8.46 -4.69 -18.64
C SER A 47 7.36 -4.44 -17.58
N PRO A 48 6.13 -4.93 -17.77
CA PRO A 48 5.07 -4.82 -16.77
C PRO A 48 5.46 -5.38 -15.40
N ARG A 49 6.29 -6.44 -15.40
CA ARG A 49 6.82 -7.06 -14.18
C ARG A 49 7.74 -6.12 -13.42
N ASP A 50 8.65 -5.45 -14.11
CA ASP A 50 9.62 -4.54 -13.49
C ASP A 50 8.92 -3.29 -12.96
N ARG A 51 7.94 -2.76 -13.70
CA ARG A 51 7.11 -1.64 -13.24
C ARG A 51 6.33 -1.99 -11.99
N ALA A 52 5.72 -3.19 -11.92
CA ALA A 52 5.00 -3.62 -10.74
C ALA A 52 5.92 -3.88 -9.53
N ALA A 53 7.12 -4.40 -9.76
CA ALA A 53 8.13 -4.53 -8.71
C ALA A 53 8.59 -3.16 -8.19
N HIS A 54 8.79 -2.18 -9.08
CA HIS A 54 9.13 -0.81 -8.72
C HIS A 54 7.98 -0.15 -7.93
N ALA A 55 6.72 -0.31 -8.36
CA ALA A 55 5.55 0.17 -7.61
C ALA A 55 5.49 -0.43 -6.19
N GLU A 56 5.78 -1.72 -6.01
CA GLU A 56 5.91 -2.32 -4.67
C GLU A 56 7.00 -1.63 -3.83
N GLN A 57 8.17 -1.32 -4.41
CA GLN A 57 9.24 -0.63 -3.69
C GLN A 57 8.86 0.78 -3.27
N ILE A 58 8.16 1.54 -4.12
CA ILE A 58 7.63 2.87 -3.78
C ILE A 58 6.69 2.76 -2.57
N ILE A 59 5.75 1.82 -2.60
CA ILE A 59 4.80 1.61 -1.49
C ILE A 59 5.55 1.21 -0.21
N ARG A 60 6.55 0.32 -0.29
CA ARG A 60 7.36 -0.08 0.87
C ARG A 60 8.10 1.12 1.47
N LYS A 61 8.77 1.91 0.62
CA LYS A 61 9.51 3.09 1.05
C LYS A 61 8.58 4.13 1.70
N ALA A 62 7.41 4.36 1.11
CA ALA A 62 6.43 5.28 1.67
C ALA A 62 5.93 4.81 3.05
N ILE A 63 5.67 3.51 3.23
CA ILE A 63 5.35 2.96 4.55
C ILE A 63 6.50 3.15 5.56
N ASP A 64 7.74 2.97 5.09
CA ASP A 64 8.92 3.09 5.94
C ASP A 64 9.22 4.52 6.38
N THR A 65 8.87 5.51 5.57
CA THR A 65 9.01 6.94 5.88
C THR A 65 7.81 7.48 6.67
N ALA A 66 6.59 7.13 6.29
CA ALA A 66 5.38 7.77 6.82
C ALA A 66 5.00 7.30 8.23
N LEU A 67 5.43 6.11 8.64
CA LEU A 67 4.97 5.46 9.87
C LEU A 67 6.15 5.00 10.73
N ASP A 68 5.94 4.98 12.05
CA ASP A 68 6.83 4.35 13.01
C ASP A 68 6.29 2.99 13.47
N ASP A 69 7.13 2.17 14.08
CA ASP A 69 6.66 0.95 14.73
C ASP A 69 5.85 1.27 16.00
N PRO A 70 4.76 0.53 16.29
CA PRO A 70 4.33 -0.70 15.63
C PRO A 70 3.43 -0.53 14.38
N ALA A 71 3.01 0.69 14.03
CA ALA A 71 2.10 0.96 12.91
C ALA A 71 2.69 0.56 11.55
N LYS A 72 3.98 0.84 11.33
CA LYS A 72 4.75 0.39 10.15
C LYS A 72 4.61 -1.11 9.92
N THR A 73 4.89 -1.91 10.95
CA THR A 73 4.77 -3.37 10.88
C THR A 73 3.32 -3.82 10.64
N ALA A 74 2.35 -3.23 11.34
CA ALA A 74 0.94 -3.53 11.17
C ALA A 74 0.46 -3.29 9.72
N ILE A 75 0.89 -2.19 9.11
CA ILE A 75 0.56 -1.84 7.72
C ILE A 75 1.26 -2.76 6.71
N LYS A 76 2.53 -3.10 6.92
CA LYS A 76 3.21 -4.10 6.07
C LYS A 76 2.48 -5.44 6.10
N VAL A 77 1.94 -5.84 7.25
CA VAL A 77 1.09 -7.03 7.38
C VAL A 77 -0.23 -6.85 6.63
N LEU A 78 -0.92 -5.72 6.81
CA LEU A 78 -2.17 -5.41 6.12
C LEU A 78 -2.03 -5.50 4.59
N PHE A 79 -0.94 -4.97 4.04
CA PHE A 79 -0.68 -5.00 2.60
C PHE A 79 -0.07 -6.32 2.09
N GLY A 80 0.13 -7.34 2.94
CA GLY A 80 0.71 -8.61 2.50
C GLY A 80 2.22 -8.52 2.17
N LEU A 81 2.89 -7.46 2.63
CA LEU A 81 4.30 -7.16 2.36
C LEU A 81 5.24 -7.82 3.37
N ALA A 82 4.73 -8.18 4.56
CA ALA A 82 5.45 -8.94 5.58
C ALA A 82 5.58 -10.43 5.21
N ALA A 83 6.55 -11.13 5.82
CA ALA A 83 6.70 -12.57 5.67
C ALA A 83 5.44 -13.31 6.17
N GLY A 84 5.06 -14.41 5.50
CA GLY A 84 3.88 -15.22 5.88
C GLY A 84 2.50 -14.58 5.61
N THR A 85 2.45 -13.36 5.05
CA THR A 85 1.18 -12.65 4.78
C THR A 85 0.76 -12.64 3.31
N ARG A 86 1.56 -13.27 2.45
CA ARG A 86 1.29 -13.34 1.01
C ARG A 86 0.08 -14.24 0.73
N ARG A 87 -0.80 -13.78 -0.18
CA ARG A 87 -2.02 -14.51 -0.63
C ARG A 87 -2.97 -14.91 0.51
N THR A 88 -2.83 -14.32 1.69
CA THR A 88 -3.79 -14.51 2.77
C THR A 88 -4.95 -13.52 2.65
N ARG A 89 -6.09 -13.91 3.23
CA ARG A 89 -7.31 -13.08 3.23
C ARG A 89 -7.05 -11.77 3.98
N VAL A 90 -7.73 -10.71 3.55
CA VAL A 90 -7.63 -9.39 4.19
C VAL A 90 -8.02 -9.43 5.67
N ASP A 91 -9.01 -10.25 6.04
CA ASP A 91 -9.45 -10.36 7.43
C ASP A 91 -8.36 -10.95 8.33
N TYR A 92 -7.69 -12.01 7.88
CA TYR A 92 -6.53 -12.56 8.58
C TYR A 92 -5.41 -11.53 8.75
N ARG A 93 -5.12 -10.75 7.70
CA ARG A 93 -4.11 -9.68 7.78
C ARG A 93 -4.51 -8.57 8.75
N ARG A 94 -5.79 -8.20 8.80
CA ARG A 94 -6.30 -7.23 9.78
C ARG A 94 -6.21 -7.73 11.21
N GLU A 95 -6.53 -9.00 11.44
CA GLU A 95 -6.37 -9.62 12.76
C GLU A 95 -4.92 -9.57 13.22
N ARG A 96 -3.99 -9.97 12.34
CA ARG A 96 -2.55 -9.90 12.61
C ARG A 96 -2.07 -8.47 12.83
N ALA A 97 -2.48 -7.52 11.99
CA ALA A 97 -2.12 -6.11 12.10
C ALA A 97 -2.62 -5.48 13.40
N ALA A 98 -3.86 -5.79 13.80
CA ALA A 98 -4.44 -5.34 15.06
C ALA A 98 -3.63 -5.84 16.27
N GLY A 99 -3.15 -7.08 16.22
CA GLY A 99 -2.28 -7.66 17.25
C GLY A 99 -0.94 -6.92 17.42
N TYR A 100 -0.38 -6.30 16.38
CA TYR A 100 0.83 -5.48 16.52
C TYR A 100 0.56 -4.15 17.23
N LEU A 101 -0.67 -3.64 17.14
CA LEU A 101 -1.07 -2.38 17.79
C LEU A 101 -1.71 -2.59 19.16
N ASP A 102 -1.78 -3.83 19.65
CA ASP A 102 -2.49 -4.22 20.88
C ASP A 102 -3.95 -3.73 20.93
N ILE A 103 -4.64 -3.82 19.79
CA ILE A 103 -6.06 -3.46 19.67
C ILE A 103 -6.87 -4.61 19.07
N THR A 104 -8.19 -4.52 19.21
CA THR A 104 -9.08 -5.49 18.57
C THR A 104 -9.14 -5.28 17.04
N PRO A 105 -9.41 -6.34 16.25
CA PRO A 105 -9.58 -6.21 14.80
C PRO A 105 -10.69 -5.25 14.39
N GLY A 106 -11.73 -5.11 15.22
CA GLY A 106 -12.81 -4.14 15.00
C GLY A 106 -12.35 -2.69 15.17
N THR A 107 -11.50 -2.42 16.16
CA THR A 107 -10.89 -1.10 16.36
C THR A 107 -9.94 -0.75 15.21
N PHE A 108 -9.12 -1.71 14.76
CA PHE A 108 -8.20 -1.50 13.63
C PHE A 108 -8.92 -1.04 12.37
N ARG A 109 -10.08 -1.62 12.06
CA ARG A 109 -10.88 -1.29 10.86
C ARG A 109 -11.48 0.13 10.86
N ARG A 110 -11.40 0.86 11.97
CA ARG A 110 -12.00 2.19 12.09
C ARG A 110 -11.27 3.20 11.19
N PRO A 111 -11.96 4.23 10.66
CA PRO A 111 -11.35 5.22 9.78
C PRO A 111 -10.12 5.93 10.39
N HIS A 112 -10.14 6.23 11.69
CA HIS A 112 -9.02 6.89 12.38
C HIS A 112 -7.82 5.96 12.69
N GLN A 113 -7.92 4.67 12.36
CA GLN A 113 -6.83 3.72 12.49
C GLN A 113 -6.34 3.34 11.09
N GLU A 114 -6.90 2.28 10.50
CA GLU A 114 -6.54 1.79 9.17
C GLU A 114 -6.67 2.85 8.08
N GLY A 115 -7.68 3.72 8.16
CA GLY A 115 -7.87 4.79 7.17
C GLY A 115 -6.80 5.88 7.26
N ALA A 116 -6.52 6.37 8.48
CA ALA A 116 -5.52 7.40 8.72
C ALA A 116 -4.12 6.95 8.26
N MET A 117 -3.69 5.74 8.64
CA MET A 117 -2.40 5.21 8.21
C MET A 117 -2.29 5.07 6.69
N ILE A 118 -3.38 4.70 5.99
CA ILE A 118 -3.38 4.64 4.51
C ILE A 118 -3.28 6.04 3.90
N LEU A 119 -3.91 7.03 4.52
CA LEU A 119 -3.84 8.43 4.10
C LEU A 119 -2.41 8.98 4.27
N ASP A 120 -1.75 8.71 5.39
CA ASP A 120 -0.36 9.14 5.64
C ASP A 120 0.59 8.59 4.56
N ILE A 121 0.43 7.33 4.18
CA ILE A 121 1.19 6.70 3.08
C ILE A 121 0.86 7.36 1.73
N ALA A 122 -0.41 7.71 1.50
CA ALA A 122 -0.82 8.37 0.27
C ALA A 122 -0.18 9.76 0.13
N PHE A 123 -0.11 10.53 1.23
CA PHE A 123 0.63 11.80 1.28
C PHE A 123 2.10 11.59 0.94
N GLU A 124 2.75 10.64 1.61
CA GLU A 124 4.18 10.37 1.38
C GLU A 124 4.47 9.99 -0.08
N ILE A 125 3.64 9.14 -0.69
CA ILE A 125 3.74 8.80 -2.11
C ILE A 125 3.56 10.04 -2.98
N ALA A 126 2.53 10.86 -2.72
CA ALA A 126 2.25 12.05 -3.50
C ALA A 126 3.40 13.07 -3.42
N THR A 127 4.14 13.13 -2.31
CA THR A 127 5.27 14.07 -2.18
C THR A 127 6.60 13.53 -2.72
N THR A 128 6.70 12.23 -3.02
CA THR A 128 7.98 11.58 -3.38
C THR A 128 8.06 11.02 -4.79
N VAL A 129 6.94 10.94 -5.52
CA VAL A 129 6.85 10.41 -6.90
C VAL A 129 6.72 11.54 -7.92
#